data_AF-A0A7L0WTJ4-F1
#
_entry.id   AF-A0A7L0WTJ4-F1
#
_cell.length_a   1.000
_cell.length_b   1.000
_cell.length_c   1.000
_cell.angle_alpha   90.00
_cell.angle_beta   90.00
_cell.angle_gamma   90.00
#
_symmetry.space_group_name_H-M   'P 1'
#
loop_
_entity.id
_entity.type
_entity.pdbx_description
1 polymer ?
#
loop_
_entity_poly.entity_id
_entity_poly.type
_entity_poly.pdbx_seq_one_letter_code
_entity_poly.pdbx_strand_id
1 'polypeptide(L)'
;LDLDTAKQELEEFIPHVRQMSDHSVRKMAGRDLMRFKQFKKQGIAIKFGRFSEKENNQIRKNIEEFLSITGIENAEKLLFTSRFPEERETIHRLKAEHLFCEKLSQGIPRAWRLIYYRARKMFDPNNYKGRYTKEEKEKLKKYHALHGNDWKKISEMMSRSNLSVAMKYSEIKSPIKYGRWSKKEIQRLMHAVEEVIVKRTEPEGANSRSSSKESHRNLLVDREKLLQKLPWTEIEAKVRTRYWRQCKQKWTSILTNKMTKGQQLYRGTNGLQAKINLIKRLYEMKVEDANEVNWGELSNIIGDVPRSYVQAKFHKLKVCYVPFWQKKTFSEIIDYLYEEKLPELEQKL
;
A
#
# COMPACT_ATOMS: atom_id res chain seq x y z
N LEU A 1 -24.51 -19.51 -8.85
CA LEU A 1 -23.57 -19.09 -9.92
C LEU A 1 -22.46 -20.13 -9.97
N ASP A 2 -22.24 -20.74 -11.14
CA ASP A 2 -21.10 -21.62 -11.35
C ASP A 2 -19.77 -20.87 -11.12
N LEU A 3 -18.72 -21.58 -10.68
CA LEU A 3 -17.44 -20.96 -10.31
C LEU A 3 -16.74 -20.34 -11.51
N ASP A 4 -16.79 -20.97 -12.68
CA ASP A 4 -16.13 -20.45 -13.88
C ASP A 4 -16.88 -19.24 -14.43
N THR A 5 -18.21 -19.27 -14.40
CA THR A 5 -19.03 -18.08 -14.68
C THR A 5 -18.71 -16.95 -13.71
N ALA A 6 -18.56 -17.25 -12.41
CA ALA A 6 -18.19 -16.25 -11.41
C ALA A 6 -16.81 -15.64 -11.66
N LYS A 7 -15.83 -16.45 -12.08
CA LYS A 7 -14.49 -15.96 -12.46
C LYS A 7 -14.60 -15.04 -13.67
N GLN A 8 -15.27 -15.48 -14.74
CA GLN A 8 -15.42 -14.71 -15.97
C GLN A 8 -16.09 -13.36 -15.74
N GLU A 9 -17.18 -13.31 -14.97
CA GLU A 9 -17.85 -12.04 -14.69
C GLU A 9 -17.04 -11.11 -13.78
N LEU A 10 -16.27 -11.66 -12.83
CA LEU A 10 -15.42 -10.86 -11.94
C LEU A 10 -14.14 -10.35 -12.62
N GLU A 11 -13.66 -11.00 -13.68
CA GLU A 11 -12.47 -10.58 -14.43
C GLU A 11 -12.60 -9.19 -15.02
N GLU A 12 -13.83 -8.77 -15.35
CA GLU A 12 -14.10 -7.41 -15.82
C GLU A 12 -13.77 -6.35 -14.76
N PHE A 13 -13.89 -6.68 -13.48
CA PHE A 13 -13.77 -5.71 -12.39
C PHE A 13 -12.49 -5.86 -11.57
N ILE A 14 -12.00 -7.08 -11.42
CA ILE A 14 -10.94 -7.42 -10.49
C ILE A 14 -9.75 -8.00 -11.28
N PRO A 15 -8.58 -7.36 -11.20
CA PRO A 15 -7.38 -7.90 -11.82
C PRO A 15 -6.97 -9.25 -11.21
N HIS A 16 -6.54 -10.19 -12.05
CA HIS A 16 -5.97 -11.49 -11.66
C HIS A 16 -6.92 -12.39 -10.83
N VAL A 17 -8.24 -12.32 -11.04
CA VAL A 17 -9.23 -13.18 -10.34
C VAL A 17 -8.92 -14.66 -10.46
N ARG A 18 -8.44 -15.13 -11.62
CA ARG A 18 -8.10 -16.55 -11.83
C ARG A 18 -6.97 -17.06 -10.92
N GLN A 19 -6.13 -16.17 -10.38
CA GLN A 19 -5.07 -16.53 -9.45
C GLN A 19 -5.56 -16.58 -7.99
N MET A 20 -6.80 -16.18 -7.72
CA MET A 20 -7.39 -16.19 -6.38
C MET A 20 -7.93 -17.57 -6.02
N SER A 21 -7.98 -17.88 -4.72
CA SER A 21 -8.60 -19.13 -4.25
C SER A 21 -10.10 -19.16 -4.54
N ASP A 22 -10.62 -20.34 -4.90
CA ASP A 22 -12.04 -20.52 -5.25
C ASP A 22 -12.98 -20.06 -4.14
N HIS A 23 -12.60 -20.29 -2.88
CA HIS A 23 -13.35 -19.77 -1.73
C HIS A 23 -13.47 -18.25 -1.74
N SER A 24 -12.39 -17.54 -2.09
CA SER A 24 -12.38 -16.08 -2.15
C SER A 24 -13.24 -15.56 -3.29
N VAL A 25 -13.15 -16.21 -4.46
CA VAL A 25 -13.96 -15.90 -5.65
C VAL A 25 -15.45 -16.07 -5.33
N ARG A 26 -15.87 -17.21 -4.77
CA ARG A 26 -17.29 -17.46 -4.40
C ARG A 26 -17.83 -16.40 -3.43
N LYS A 27 -17.06 -16.04 -2.41
CA LYS A 27 -17.46 -15.03 -1.42
C LYS A 27 -17.50 -13.61 -1.98
N MET A 28 -16.68 -13.31 -2.99
CA MET A 28 -16.71 -12.03 -3.70
C MET A 28 -17.89 -11.98 -4.65
N ALA A 29 -18.07 -13.02 -5.47
CA ALA A 29 -19.17 -13.14 -6.41
C ALA A 29 -20.53 -12.99 -5.71
N GLY A 30 -20.73 -13.67 -4.57
CA GLY A 30 -21.99 -13.63 -3.84
C GLY A 30 -22.33 -12.28 -3.18
N ARG A 31 -21.36 -11.34 -3.02
CA ARG A 31 -21.58 -10.10 -2.24
C ARG A 31 -21.27 -8.82 -3.01
N ASP A 32 -20.31 -8.87 -3.93
CA ASP A 32 -19.81 -7.71 -4.65
C ASP A 32 -20.29 -7.66 -6.10
N LEU A 33 -20.55 -8.79 -6.75
CA LEU A 33 -20.77 -8.85 -8.20
C LEU A 33 -21.96 -8.01 -8.67
N MET A 34 -23.09 -8.09 -7.96
CA MET A 34 -24.28 -7.28 -8.26
C MET A 34 -24.00 -5.79 -8.07
N ARG A 35 -23.29 -5.41 -6.99
CA ARG A 35 -22.87 -4.03 -6.74
C ARG A 35 -21.92 -3.53 -7.82
N PHE A 36 -20.98 -4.36 -8.28
CA PHE A 36 -20.05 -4.00 -9.35
C PHE A 36 -20.76 -3.76 -10.68
N LYS A 37 -21.71 -4.64 -11.06
CA LYS A 37 -22.56 -4.43 -12.22
C LYS A 37 -23.37 -3.12 -12.11
N GLN A 38 -23.86 -2.79 -10.92
CA GLN A 38 -24.57 -1.53 -10.68
C GLN A 38 -23.66 -0.30 -10.82
N PHE A 39 -22.45 -0.33 -10.25
CA PHE A 39 -21.46 0.74 -10.40
C PHE A 39 -21.09 0.95 -11.87
N LYS A 40 -20.87 -0.14 -12.62
CA LYS A 40 -20.61 -0.08 -14.06
C LYS A 40 -21.73 0.62 -14.83
N LYS A 41 -23.00 0.28 -14.55
CA LYS A 41 -24.17 0.96 -15.16
C LYS A 41 -24.22 2.46 -14.84
N GLN A 42 -23.69 2.87 -13.70
CA GLN A 42 -23.59 4.26 -13.28
C GLN A 42 -22.31 4.95 -13.79
N GLY A 43 -21.47 4.27 -14.58
CA GLY A 43 -20.19 4.80 -15.04
C GLY A 43 -19.10 4.87 -13.94
N ILE A 44 -19.31 4.21 -12.80
CA ILE A 44 -18.37 4.22 -11.66
C ILE A 44 -17.44 3.01 -11.76
N ALA A 45 -16.14 3.27 -11.89
CA ALA A 45 -15.12 2.23 -11.88
C ALA A 45 -14.84 1.69 -10.46
N ILE A 46 -14.52 0.41 -10.36
CA ILE A 46 -14.10 -0.22 -9.10
C ILE A 46 -12.69 0.25 -8.72
N LYS A 47 -12.55 0.71 -7.48
CA LYS A 47 -11.33 1.37 -6.98
C LYS A 47 -10.45 0.41 -6.16
N PHE A 48 -9.14 0.62 -6.26
CA PHE A 48 -8.11 -0.11 -5.50
C PHE A 48 -7.15 0.87 -4.82
N GLY A 49 -6.27 0.38 -3.93
CA GLY A 49 -5.30 1.23 -3.24
C GLY A 49 -5.84 1.88 -1.96
N ARG A 50 -5.42 3.12 -1.65
CA ARG A 50 -5.83 3.77 -0.39
C ARG A 50 -7.27 4.27 -0.49
N PHE A 51 -7.97 4.27 0.63
CA PHE A 51 -9.33 4.79 0.76
C PHE A 51 -9.29 6.32 0.82
N SER A 52 -10.12 6.96 0.01
CA SER A 52 -10.38 8.40 0.06
C SER A 52 -11.14 8.78 1.34
N GLU A 53 -11.19 10.07 1.66
CA GLU A 53 -11.96 10.52 2.82
C GLU A 53 -13.48 10.38 2.61
N LYS A 54 -13.95 10.57 1.37
CA LYS A 54 -15.36 10.28 0.99
C LYS A 54 -15.71 8.83 1.30
N GLU A 55 -14.86 7.88 0.93
CA GLU A 55 -15.07 6.46 1.26
C GLU A 55 -15.00 6.18 2.77
N ASN A 56 -14.08 6.83 3.50
CA ASN A 56 -14.01 6.67 4.96
C ASN A 56 -15.28 7.20 5.64
N ASN A 57 -15.79 8.35 5.21
CA ASN A 57 -17.05 8.91 5.70
C ASN A 57 -18.23 7.97 5.42
N GLN A 58 -18.28 7.37 4.23
CA GLN A 58 -19.32 6.39 3.91
C GLN A 58 -19.23 5.13 4.80
N ILE A 59 -18.02 4.66 5.12
CA ILE A 59 -17.82 3.55 6.06
C ILE A 59 -18.36 3.92 7.45
N ARG A 60 -18.10 5.13 7.94
CA ARG A 60 -18.61 5.60 9.24
C ARG A 60 -20.14 5.59 9.25
N LYS A 61 -20.75 6.20 8.24
CA LYS A 61 -22.20 6.24 8.06
C LYS A 61 -22.83 4.83 8.02
N ASN A 62 -22.27 3.92 7.23
CA ASN A 62 -22.79 2.55 7.11
C ASN A 62 -22.69 1.78 8.44
N ILE A 63 -21.65 2.03 9.25
CA ILE A 63 -21.51 1.43 10.57
C ILE A 63 -22.53 2.03 11.53
N GLU A 64 -22.67 3.34 11.57
CA GLU A 64 -23.64 4.04 12.42
C GLU A 64 -25.07 3.57 12.15
N GLU A 65 -25.49 3.53 10.89
CA GLU A 65 -26.80 3.00 10.50
C GLU A 65 -27.01 1.55 10.94
N PHE A 66 -25.98 0.71 10.81
CA PHE A 66 -26.06 -0.69 11.23
C PHE A 66 -26.19 -0.82 12.76
N LEU A 67 -25.47 -0.01 13.53
CA LEU A 67 -25.58 0.02 14.99
C LEU A 67 -26.98 0.48 15.42
N SER A 68 -27.53 1.51 14.78
CA SER A 68 -28.88 2.00 15.05
C SER A 68 -29.98 0.96 14.80
N ILE A 69 -29.85 0.17 13.73
CA ILE A 69 -30.84 -0.88 13.41
C ILE A 69 -30.73 -2.07 14.38
N THR A 70 -29.51 -2.44 14.76
CA THR A 70 -29.27 -3.69 15.53
C THR A 70 -29.23 -3.51 17.03
N GLY A 71 -29.12 -2.27 17.52
CA GLY A 71 -28.95 -1.96 18.94
C GLY A 71 -27.61 -2.41 19.52
N ILE A 72 -26.64 -2.80 18.69
CA ILE A 72 -25.29 -3.11 19.16
C ILE A 72 -24.65 -1.83 19.69
N GLU A 73 -24.13 -1.88 20.92
CA GLU A 73 -23.67 -0.70 21.66
C GLU A 73 -22.62 0.14 20.92
N ASN A 74 -21.62 -0.49 20.29
CA ASN A 74 -20.54 0.23 19.63
C ASN A 74 -19.88 -0.56 18.49
N ALA A 75 -19.11 0.17 17.67
CA ALA A 75 -18.37 -0.38 16.54
C ALA A 75 -17.29 -1.39 16.95
N GLU A 76 -16.77 -1.31 18.19
CA GLU A 76 -15.76 -2.27 18.67
C GLU A 76 -16.38 -3.66 18.84
N LYS A 77 -17.51 -3.77 19.53
CA LYS A 77 -18.26 -5.04 19.67
C LYS A 77 -18.64 -5.61 18.31
N LEU A 78 -19.12 -4.74 17.42
CA LEU A 78 -19.49 -5.10 16.04
C LEU A 78 -18.29 -5.66 15.26
N LEU A 79 -17.11 -5.02 15.30
CA LEU A 79 -15.98 -5.39 14.42
C LEU A 79 -14.99 -6.37 15.07
N PHE A 80 -14.89 -6.38 16.39
CA PHE A 80 -13.95 -7.17 17.20
C PHE A 80 -14.67 -8.13 18.13
N THR A 81 -15.72 -8.79 17.61
CA THR A 81 -16.58 -9.74 18.35
C THR A 81 -15.80 -10.80 19.14
N SER A 82 -14.59 -11.18 18.72
CA SER A 82 -13.76 -12.12 19.50
C SER A 82 -13.28 -11.61 20.86
N ARG A 83 -13.36 -10.29 21.13
CA ARG A 83 -13.03 -9.66 22.42
C ARG A 83 -14.19 -9.75 23.42
N PHE A 84 -15.39 -10.09 22.95
CA PHE A 84 -16.64 -10.12 23.73
C PHE A 84 -17.28 -11.50 23.61
N PRO A 85 -16.77 -12.52 24.32
CA PRO A 85 -17.21 -13.91 24.15
C PRO A 85 -18.68 -14.12 24.51
N GLU A 86 -19.18 -13.41 25.53
CA GLU A 86 -20.57 -13.51 26.01
C GLU A 86 -21.59 -13.02 24.96
N GLU A 87 -21.28 -11.92 24.26
CA GLU A 87 -22.17 -11.32 23.26
C GLU A 87 -21.95 -11.87 21.84
N ARG A 88 -20.98 -12.79 21.66
CA ARG A 88 -20.48 -13.19 20.34
C ARG A 88 -21.55 -13.81 19.45
N GLU A 89 -22.36 -14.70 20.00
CA GLU A 89 -23.39 -15.41 19.25
C GLU A 89 -24.50 -14.47 18.81
N THR A 90 -24.98 -13.62 19.72
CA THR A 90 -25.97 -12.58 19.45
C THR A 90 -25.50 -11.64 18.33
N ILE A 91 -24.26 -11.16 18.40
CA ILE A 91 -23.68 -10.28 17.37
C ILE A 91 -23.57 -11.01 16.03
N HIS A 92 -23.22 -12.30 16.02
CA HIS A 92 -23.17 -13.09 14.78
C HIS A 92 -24.55 -13.28 14.15
N ARG A 93 -25.57 -13.55 14.96
CA ARG A 93 -26.97 -13.65 14.52
C ARG A 93 -27.43 -12.35 13.87
N LEU A 94 -27.25 -11.22 14.55
CA LEU A 94 -27.61 -9.89 14.04
C LEU A 94 -26.88 -9.54 12.73
N LYS A 95 -25.60 -9.90 12.60
CA LYS A 95 -24.85 -9.71 11.35
C LYS A 95 -25.41 -10.51 10.18
N ALA A 96 -25.91 -11.72 10.45
CA ALA A 96 -26.50 -12.58 9.43
C ALA A 96 -27.89 -12.05 9.02
N GLU A 97 -28.73 -11.74 10.01
CA GLU A 97 -30.10 -11.25 9.84
C GLU A 97 -30.15 -9.94 9.05
N HIS A 98 -29.28 -8.97 9.39
CA HIS A 98 -29.25 -7.66 8.75
C HIS A 98 -28.21 -7.53 7.63
N LEU A 99 -27.70 -8.65 7.12
CA LEU A 99 -26.76 -8.69 5.97
C LEU A 99 -25.58 -7.71 6.12
N PHE A 100 -24.91 -7.75 7.27
CA PHE A 100 -23.88 -6.78 7.67
C PHE A 100 -22.86 -6.44 6.58
N CYS A 101 -22.40 -7.45 5.83
CA CYS A 101 -21.39 -7.25 4.79
C CYS A 101 -21.90 -6.40 3.62
N GLU A 102 -23.18 -6.52 3.29
CA GLU A 102 -23.84 -5.74 2.23
C GLU A 102 -24.08 -4.32 2.72
N LYS A 103 -24.65 -4.16 3.92
CA LYS A 103 -24.85 -2.84 4.55
C LYS A 103 -23.55 -2.06 4.70
N LEU A 104 -22.48 -2.70 5.18
CA LEU A 104 -21.17 -2.08 5.32
C LEU A 104 -20.61 -1.58 3.98
N SER A 105 -20.89 -2.28 2.89
CA SER A 105 -20.27 -2.04 1.59
C SER A 105 -21.12 -1.17 0.65
N GLN A 106 -22.32 -0.79 1.08
CA GLN A 106 -23.25 0.07 0.35
C GLN A 106 -22.59 1.41 -0.02
N GLY A 107 -22.76 1.82 -1.28
CA GLY A 107 -22.25 3.10 -1.80
C GLY A 107 -20.73 3.19 -1.99
N ILE A 108 -19.96 2.12 -1.72
CA ILE A 108 -18.50 2.15 -1.84
C ILE A 108 -18.08 1.25 -3.02
N PRO A 109 -17.37 1.78 -4.05
CA PRO A 109 -16.99 1.03 -5.24
C PRO A 109 -15.74 0.16 -5.01
N ARG A 110 -15.78 -0.69 -3.97
CA ARG A 110 -14.70 -1.62 -3.60
C ARG A 110 -15.25 -2.96 -3.15
N ALA A 111 -14.41 -3.99 -3.22
CA ALA A 111 -14.72 -5.31 -2.68
C ALA A 111 -14.97 -5.24 -1.17
N TRP A 112 -16.04 -5.89 -0.69
CA TRP A 112 -16.50 -5.81 0.70
C TRP A 112 -15.41 -6.20 1.70
N ARG A 113 -14.53 -7.15 1.36
CA ARG A 113 -13.42 -7.57 2.24
C ARG A 113 -12.46 -6.41 2.51
N LEU A 114 -12.13 -5.61 1.49
CA LEU A 114 -11.25 -4.46 1.64
C LEU A 114 -11.89 -3.40 2.52
N ILE A 115 -13.20 -3.18 2.35
CA ILE A 115 -14.01 -2.26 3.16
C ILE A 115 -14.03 -2.74 4.61
N TYR A 116 -14.28 -4.02 4.85
CA TYR A 116 -14.26 -4.61 6.19
C TYR A 116 -12.90 -4.47 6.88
N TYR A 117 -11.79 -4.74 6.17
CA TYR A 117 -10.45 -4.50 6.71
C TYR A 117 -10.18 -3.03 7.02
N ARG A 118 -10.71 -2.11 6.19
CA ARG A 118 -10.60 -0.67 6.42
C ARG A 118 -11.40 -0.25 7.66
N ALA A 119 -12.64 -0.68 7.78
CA ALA A 119 -13.51 -0.44 8.93
C ALA A 119 -12.84 -0.92 10.22
N ARG A 120 -12.33 -2.17 10.26
CA ARG A 120 -11.56 -2.67 11.41
C ARG A 120 -10.41 -1.74 11.76
N LYS A 121 -9.62 -1.24 10.80
CA LYS A 121 -8.52 -0.32 11.12
C LYS A 121 -8.97 1.04 11.67
N MET A 122 -10.11 1.54 11.20
CA MET A 122 -10.66 2.84 11.62
C MET A 122 -11.21 2.78 13.05
N PHE A 123 -11.85 1.67 13.42
CA PHE A 123 -12.54 1.48 14.69
C PHE A 123 -11.77 0.60 15.69
N ASP A 124 -10.49 0.28 15.45
CA ASP A 124 -9.67 -0.44 16.44
C ASP A 124 -9.13 0.54 17.49
N PRO A 125 -9.58 0.48 18.76
CA PRO A 125 -9.04 1.35 19.82
C PRO A 125 -7.56 1.06 20.13
N ASN A 126 -7.05 -0.10 19.72
CA ASN A 126 -5.64 -0.46 19.83
C ASN A 126 -4.79 0.09 18.67
N ASN A 127 -5.40 0.80 17.73
CA ASN A 127 -4.67 1.51 16.68
C ASN A 127 -4.24 2.91 17.16
N TYR A 128 -3.35 3.56 16.42
CA TYR A 128 -2.91 4.95 16.67
C TYR A 128 -2.20 5.21 18.02
N LYS A 129 -1.70 4.17 18.72
CA LYS A 129 -0.92 4.26 19.98
C LYS A 129 0.49 4.87 19.85
N GLY A 130 0.80 5.55 18.75
CA GLY A 130 2.08 6.25 18.55
C GLY A 130 3.30 5.33 18.45
N ARG A 131 4.48 5.88 18.78
CA ARG A 131 5.78 5.19 18.67
C ARG A 131 5.94 4.14 19.75
N TYR A 132 6.68 3.06 19.46
CA TYR A 132 7.04 2.05 20.46
C TYR A 132 8.17 2.57 21.34
N THR A 133 7.98 2.51 22.66
CA THR A 133 9.03 2.77 23.64
C THR A 133 10.07 1.65 23.64
N LYS A 134 11.17 1.83 24.39
CA LYS A 134 12.19 0.78 24.52
C LYS A 134 11.63 -0.43 25.28
N GLU A 135 10.85 -0.17 26.32
CA GLU A 135 10.20 -1.15 27.18
C GLU A 135 9.19 -1.98 26.39
N GLU A 136 8.39 -1.33 25.53
CA GLU A 136 7.44 -2.04 24.65
C GLU A 136 8.15 -2.93 23.64
N LYS A 137 9.32 -2.53 23.13
CA LYS A 137 10.11 -3.38 22.21
C LYS A 137 10.66 -4.61 22.91
N GLU A 138 11.13 -4.47 24.14
CA GLU A 138 11.61 -5.61 24.93
C GLU A 138 10.45 -6.52 25.36
N LYS A 139 9.29 -5.98 25.75
CA LYS A 139 8.07 -6.76 25.98
C LYS A 139 7.65 -7.54 24.72
N LEU A 140 7.68 -6.89 23.56
CA LEU A 140 7.34 -7.53 22.28
C LEU A 140 8.26 -8.72 21.98
N LYS A 141 9.57 -8.58 22.19
CA LYS A 141 10.51 -9.70 22.03
C LYS A 141 10.19 -10.84 22.99
N LYS A 142 9.91 -10.53 24.26
CA LYS A 142 9.54 -11.53 25.28
C LYS A 142 8.25 -12.27 24.91
N TYR A 143 7.19 -11.55 24.53
CA TYR A 143 5.92 -12.18 24.15
C TYR A 143 6.02 -13.01 22.86
N HIS A 144 6.83 -12.57 21.90
CA HIS A 144 7.12 -13.38 20.72
C HIS A 144 7.89 -14.66 21.08
N ALA A 145 8.87 -14.59 21.99
CA ALA A 145 9.56 -15.78 22.47
C ALA A 145 8.62 -16.80 23.15
N LEU A 146 7.55 -16.33 23.80
CA LEU A 146 6.57 -17.17 24.50
C LEU A 146 5.44 -17.71 23.61
N HIS A 147 5.00 -16.94 22.61
CA HIS A 147 3.79 -17.25 21.83
C HIS A 147 4.05 -17.38 20.31
N GLY A 148 5.30 -17.24 19.88
CA GLY A 148 5.67 -17.25 18.47
C GLY A 148 4.95 -16.16 17.68
N ASN A 149 4.49 -16.51 16.48
CA ASN A 149 3.82 -15.59 15.57
C ASN A 149 2.31 -15.44 15.85
N ASP A 150 1.83 -15.74 17.07
CA ASP A 150 0.44 -15.46 17.47
C ASP A 150 0.24 -13.96 17.74
N TRP A 151 0.19 -13.20 16.64
CA TRP A 151 0.05 -11.75 16.70
C TRP A 151 -1.29 -11.31 17.29
N LYS A 152 -2.32 -12.16 17.28
CA LYS A 152 -3.61 -11.84 17.91
C LYS A 152 -3.44 -11.80 19.42
N LYS A 153 -2.85 -12.85 20.00
CA LYS A 153 -2.58 -12.92 21.44
C LYS A 153 -1.61 -11.83 21.88
N ILE A 154 -0.51 -11.64 21.15
CA ILE A 154 0.47 -10.58 21.49
C ILE A 154 -0.16 -9.18 21.38
N SER A 155 -1.04 -8.96 20.39
CA SER A 155 -1.76 -7.68 20.23
C SER A 155 -2.63 -7.34 21.44
N GLU A 156 -3.35 -8.32 21.97
CA GLU A 156 -4.18 -8.17 23.17
C GLU A 156 -3.31 -7.85 24.39
N MET A 157 -2.20 -8.59 24.58
CA MET A 157 -1.25 -8.35 25.68
C MET A 157 -0.55 -6.99 25.59
N MET A 158 -0.28 -6.49 24.38
CA MET A 158 0.39 -5.20 24.16
C MET A 158 -0.58 -4.02 24.06
N SER A 159 -1.90 -4.23 24.04
CA SER A 159 -2.90 -3.19 23.78
C SER A 159 -2.60 -2.36 22.51
N ARG A 160 -2.05 -3.02 21.49
CA ARG A 160 -1.68 -2.43 20.20
C ARG A 160 -2.16 -3.32 19.06
N SER A 161 -2.57 -2.74 17.94
CA SER A 161 -3.13 -3.51 16.82
C SER A 161 -2.21 -4.63 16.34
N ASN A 162 -2.80 -5.77 15.94
CA ASN A 162 -2.09 -6.96 15.47
C ASN A 162 -1.07 -6.62 14.37
N LEU A 163 -1.50 -5.84 13.36
CA LEU A 163 -0.61 -5.42 12.28
C LEU A 163 0.57 -4.58 12.80
N SER A 164 0.35 -3.67 13.76
CA SER A 164 1.42 -2.85 14.33
C SER A 164 2.46 -3.71 15.03
N VAL A 165 2.02 -4.67 15.83
CA VAL A 165 2.88 -5.60 16.58
C VAL A 165 3.71 -6.46 15.63
N ALA A 166 3.07 -7.12 14.66
CA ALA A 166 3.76 -7.97 13.68
C ALA A 166 4.81 -7.18 12.87
N MET A 167 4.43 -5.98 12.42
CA MET A 167 5.32 -5.09 11.67
C MET A 167 6.49 -4.60 12.51
N LYS A 168 6.24 -4.22 13.77
CA LYS A 168 7.30 -3.78 14.68
C LYS A 168 8.25 -4.92 15.00
N TYR A 169 7.74 -6.13 15.26
CA TYR A 169 8.59 -7.29 15.51
C TYR A 169 9.48 -7.59 14.30
N SER A 170 8.91 -7.58 13.09
CA SER A 170 9.69 -7.75 11.84
C SER A 170 10.82 -6.74 11.69
N GLU A 171 10.68 -5.53 12.26
CA GLU A 171 11.71 -4.48 12.26
C GLU A 171 12.77 -4.68 13.35
N ILE A 172 12.48 -5.37 14.45
CA ILE A 172 13.39 -5.49 15.62
C ILE A 172 13.86 -6.92 15.89
N LYS A 173 13.42 -7.91 15.11
CA LYS A 173 13.74 -9.34 15.26
C LYS A 173 15.23 -9.65 15.19
N SER A 174 16.04 -8.76 14.61
CA SER A 174 17.49 -8.96 14.45
C SER A 174 18.23 -7.64 14.70
N PRO A 175 19.51 -7.71 15.13
CA PRO A 175 20.34 -6.51 15.30
C PRO A 175 20.56 -5.83 13.95
N ILE A 176 19.85 -4.72 13.73
CA ILE A 176 19.88 -3.97 12.48
C ILE A 176 20.76 -2.74 12.62
N LYS A 177 21.59 -2.50 11.60
CA LYS A 177 22.41 -1.29 11.52
C LYS A 177 21.57 -0.11 11.04
N TYR A 178 21.73 1.02 11.73
CA TYR A 178 21.17 2.31 11.34
C TYR A 178 22.29 3.23 10.83
N GLY A 179 21.95 4.24 10.03
CA GLY A 179 22.92 5.17 9.45
C GLY A 179 23.47 4.75 8.08
N ARG A 180 24.66 5.28 7.73
CA ARG A 180 25.25 5.19 6.38
C ARG A 180 25.45 3.74 5.94
N TRP A 181 25.25 3.48 4.64
CA TRP A 181 25.49 2.17 4.03
C TRP A 181 26.96 2.06 3.63
N SER A 182 27.63 1.00 4.09
CA SER A 182 28.97 0.64 3.64
C SER A 182 28.96 0.11 2.20
N LYS A 183 30.11 0.18 1.51
CA LYS A 183 30.27 -0.37 0.15
C LYS A 183 29.91 -1.87 0.10
N LYS A 184 30.34 -2.65 1.10
CA LYS A 184 30.02 -4.08 1.23
C LYS A 184 28.51 -4.33 1.39
N GLU A 185 27.79 -3.50 2.16
CA GLU A 185 26.33 -3.63 2.28
C GLU A 185 25.62 -3.31 0.96
N ILE A 186 26.07 -2.29 0.23
CA ILE A 186 25.50 -1.92 -1.06
C ILE A 186 25.69 -3.06 -2.07
N GLN A 187 26.88 -3.65 -2.13
CA GLN A 187 27.17 -4.78 -3.01
C GLN A 187 26.28 -6.00 -2.69
N ARG A 188 26.13 -6.35 -1.40
CA ARG A 188 25.21 -7.43 -0.99
C ARG A 188 23.76 -7.16 -1.40
N LEU A 189 23.29 -5.91 -1.24
CA LEU A 189 21.94 -5.54 -1.66
C LEU A 189 21.76 -5.69 -3.17
N MET A 190 22.73 -5.23 -3.96
CA MET A 190 22.68 -5.34 -5.42
C MET A 190 22.64 -6.81 -5.86
N HIS A 191 23.54 -7.63 -5.32
CA HIS A 191 23.59 -9.07 -5.61
C HIS A 191 22.28 -9.78 -5.21
N ALA A 192 21.75 -9.49 -4.01
CA ALA A 192 20.51 -10.10 -3.55
C ALA A 192 19.30 -9.73 -4.42
N VAL A 193 19.26 -8.51 -4.95
CA VAL A 193 18.19 -8.09 -5.88
C VAL A 193 18.36 -8.74 -7.24
N GLU A 194 19.59 -8.78 -7.77
CA GLU A 194 19.92 -9.43 -9.04
C GLU A 194 19.55 -10.92 -9.04
N GLU A 195 19.97 -11.67 -8.01
CA GLU A 195 19.59 -13.08 -7.85
C GLU A 195 18.07 -13.30 -7.88
N VAL A 196 17.31 -12.43 -7.20
CA VAL A 196 15.85 -12.54 -7.13
C VAL A 196 15.21 -12.26 -8.50
N ILE A 197 15.78 -11.33 -9.27
CA ILE A 197 15.31 -11.04 -10.63
C ILE A 197 15.64 -12.20 -11.57
N VAL A 198 16.85 -12.75 -11.49
CA VAL A 198 17.28 -13.90 -12.30
C VAL A 198 16.38 -15.11 -12.02
N LYS A 199 16.21 -15.47 -10.73
CA LYS A 199 15.35 -16.59 -10.31
C LYS A 199 13.90 -16.46 -10.79
N ARG A 200 13.39 -15.24 -10.94
CA ARG A 200 12.02 -14.98 -11.45
C ARG A 200 11.93 -14.94 -12.97
N THR A 201 13.05 -14.75 -13.65
CA THR A 201 13.12 -14.66 -15.11
C THR A 201 13.38 -16.03 -15.74
N GLU A 202 14.04 -16.94 -15.01
CA GLU A 202 14.13 -18.34 -15.39
C GLU A 202 12.79 -19.04 -15.12
N PRO A 203 12.07 -19.53 -16.14
CA PRO A 203 10.92 -20.40 -15.89
C PRO A 203 11.44 -21.71 -15.26
N GLU A 204 10.74 -22.20 -14.24
CA GLU A 204 10.91 -23.57 -13.73
C GLU A 204 10.61 -24.54 -14.89
N GLY A 205 11.66 -24.94 -15.63
CA GLY A 205 11.53 -25.79 -16.82
C GLY A 205 12.75 -25.88 -17.74
N ALA A 206 13.76 -25.00 -17.62
CA ALA A 206 14.98 -25.08 -18.44
C ALA A 206 16.13 -25.82 -17.72
N ASN A 207 15.94 -27.11 -17.43
CA ASN A 207 17.07 -27.99 -17.15
C ASN A 207 17.80 -28.29 -18.46
N SER A 208 18.86 -27.55 -18.76
CA SER A 208 19.92 -28.05 -19.65
C SER A 208 21.24 -27.38 -19.31
N ARG A 209 22.18 -28.22 -18.90
CA ARG A 209 23.61 -27.95 -18.71
C ARG A 209 24.17 -27.14 -19.88
N SER A 210 24.71 -25.95 -19.63
CA SER A 210 25.94 -25.53 -20.28
C SER A 210 26.72 -24.53 -19.42
N SER A 211 27.97 -24.88 -19.22
CA SER A 211 29.04 -24.06 -18.66
C SER A 211 29.32 -22.86 -19.57
N SER A 212 29.09 -21.64 -19.09
CA SER A 212 29.84 -20.45 -19.53
C SER A 212 29.76 -19.34 -18.49
N LYS A 213 30.65 -19.43 -17.48
CA LYS A 213 30.93 -18.35 -16.53
C LYS A 213 31.69 -17.21 -17.23
N GLU A 214 31.12 -16.55 -18.24
CA GLU A 214 31.75 -15.33 -18.80
C GLU A 214 30.84 -14.37 -19.59
N SER A 215 29.58 -14.73 -19.89
CA SER A 215 28.67 -13.85 -20.65
C SER A 215 27.76 -12.94 -19.79
N HIS A 216 27.71 -13.14 -18.47
CA HIS A 216 26.70 -12.51 -17.59
C HIS A 216 26.89 -11.01 -17.26
N ARG A 217 27.70 -10.23 -18.00
CA ARG A 217 27.83 -8.79 -17.76
C ARG A 217 26.79 -7.91 -18.47
N ASN A 218 26.06 -8.45 -19.46
CA ASN A 218 25.15 -7.66 -20.29
C ASN A 218 23.71 -8.21 -20.31
N LEU A 219 23.19 -8.63 -19.15
CA LEU A 219 21.74 -8.71 -19.01
C LEU A 219 21.23 -7.26 -18.98
N LEU A 220 20.77 -6.79 -20.15
CA LEU A 220 19.76 -5.74 -20.27
C LEU A 220 18.53 -6.23 -19.50
N VAL A 221 18.59 -6.17 -18.17
CA VAL A 221 17.45 -6.40 -17.30
C VAL A 221 16.45 -5.33 -17.70
N ASP A 222 15.41 -5.78 -18.40
CA ASP A 222 14.33 -4.96 -18.88
C ASP A 222 13.90 -3.99 -17.77
N ARG A 223 13.92 -2.68 -18.06
CA ARG A 223 13.74 -1.62 -17.06
C ARG A 223 12.44 -1.79 -16.30
N GLU A 224 11.43 -2.35 -16.97
CA GLU A 224 10.14 -2.68 -16.39
C GLU A 224 10.23 -3.76 -15.30
N LYS A 225 11.11 -4.76 -15.47
CA LYS A 225 11.37 -5.81 -14.47
C LYS A 225 12.02 -5.25 -13.19
N LEU A 226 12.83 -4.20 -13.30
CA LEU A 226 13.42 -3.51 -12.13
C LEU A 226 12.38 -2.70 -11.32
N LEU A 227 11.27 -2.32 -11.96
CA LEU A 227 10.15 -1.59 -11.36
C LEU A 227 9.10 -2.54 -10.74
N GLN A 228 9.23 -3.86 -10.91
CA GLN A 228 8.32 -4.85 -10.36
C GLN A 228 8.37 -4.96 -8.83
N LYS A 229 7.32 -5.56 -8.26
CA LYS A 229 7.22 -5.81 -6.81
C LYS A 229 8.22 -6.89 -6.37
N LEU A 230 9.36 -6.44 -5.83
CA LEU A 230 10.39 -7.32 -5.27
C LEU A 230 10.00 -7.88 -3.87
N PRO A 231 10.38 -9.12 -3.55
CA PRO A 231 10.16 -9.77 -2.25
C PRO A 231 11.19 -9.28 -1.23
N TRP A 232 10.96 -8.09 -0.66
CA TRP A 232 11.93 -7.42 0.19
C TRP A 232 12.32 -8.21 1.45
N THR A 233 11.46 -9.10 1.93
CA THR A 233 11.75 -9.99 3.07
C THR A 233 12.81 -11.04 2.74
N GLU A 234 12.82 -11.58 1.52
CA GLU A 234 13.87 -12.48 1.04
C GLU A 234 15.20 -11.73 0.87
N ILE A 235 15.13 -10.53 0.28
CA ILE A 235 16.30 -9.65 0.09
C ILE A 235 16.91 -9.27 1.44
N GLU A 236 16.08 -8.94 2.44
CA GLU A 236 16.51 -8.67 3.82
C GLU A 236 17.34 -9.84 4.38
N ALA A 237 16.84 -11.07 4.23
CA ALA A 237 17.52 -12.27 4.74
C ALA A 237 18.90 -12.47 4.10
N LYS A 238 19.07 -12.12 2.82
CA LYS A 238 20.36 -12.15 2.11
C LYS A 238 21.30 -11.02 2.53
N VAL A 239 20.78 -9.81 2.76
CA VAL A 239 21.58 -8.64 3.19
C VAL A 239 22.05 -8.75 4.64
N ARG A 240 21.29 -9.44 5.49
CA ARG A 240 21.54 -9.79 6.92
C ARG A 240 21.73 -8.63 7.90
N THR A 241 22.00 -7.42 7.41
CA THR A 241 22.48 -6.28 8.21
C THR A 241 21.46 -5.14 8.31
N ARG A 242 20.41 -5.17 7.49
CA ARG A 242 19.44 -4.10 7.29
C ARG A 242 18.04 -4.68 7.20
N TYR A 243 17.05 -3.92 7.64
CA TYR A 243 15.63 -4.24 7.55
C TYR A 243 15.10 -4.10 6.11
N TRP A 244 14.09 -4.86 5.71
CA TRP A 244 13.56 -4.84 4.35
C TRP A 244 13.14 -3.45 3.86
N ARG A 245 12.61 -2.57 4.74
CA ARG A 245 12.27 -1.18 4.36
C ARG A 245 13.51 -0.36 4.03
N GLN A 246 14.60 -0.56 4.77
CA GLN A 246 15.88 0.10 4.49
C GLN A 246 16.45 -0.41 3.17
N CYS A 247 16.38 -1.72 2.92
CA CYS A 247 16.77 -2.32 1.63
C CYS A 247 15.97 -1.72 0.46
N LYS A 248 14.64 -1.66 0.59
CA LYS A 248 13.74 -1.06 -0.41
C LYS A 248 14.07 0.40 -0.68
N GLN A 249 14.26 1.21 0.38
CA GLN A 249 14.58 2.62 0.26
C GLN A 249 15.94 2.80 -0.42
N LYS A 250 16.96 2.05 0.00
CA LYS A 250 18.30 2.13 -0.58
C LYS A 250 18.31 1.68 -2.04
N TRP A 251 17.62 0.60 -2.37
CA TRP A 251 17.47 0.13 -3.75
C TRP A 251 16.78 1.18 -4.62
N THR A 252 15.69 1.79 -4.15
CA THR A 252 15.00 2.86 -4.89
C THR A 252 15.96 4.02 -5.21
N SER A 253 16.82 4.40 -4.24
CA SER A 253 17.85 5.43 -4.45
C SER A 253 18.92 4.98 -5.47
N ILE A 254 19.38 3.74 -5.41
CA ILE A 254 20.35 3.19 -6.37
C ILE A 254 19.73 3.16 -7.78
N LEU A 255 18.50 2.66 -7.91
CA LEU A 255 17.78 2.57 -9.17
C LEU A 255 17.56 3.95 -9.78
N THR A 256 17.12 4.92 -8.98
CA THR A 256 16.94 6.30 -9.43
C THR A 256 18.28 6.85 -9.96
N ASN A 257 19.37 6.72 -9.20
CA ASN A 257 20.68 7.21 -9.65
C ASN A 257 21.16 6.53 -10.95
N LYS A 258 20.87 5.24 -11.14
CA LYS A 258 21.19 4.53 -12.39
C LYS A 258 20.34 5.03 -13.56
N MET A 259 19.04 5.21 -13.36
CA MET A 259 18.12 5.71 -14.39
C MET A 259 18.48 7.14 -14.81
N THR A 260 18.81 8.01 -13.86
CA THR A 260 19.21 9.39 -14.17
C THR A 260 20.68 9.52 -14.60
N LYS A 261 21.43 8.43 -14.77
CA LYS A 261 22.88 8.43 -15.05
C LYS A 261 23.68 9.33 -14.09
N GLY A 262 23.23 9.46 -12.85
CA GLY A 262 23.82 10.36 -11.84
C GLY A 262 23.43 11.84 -11.96
N GLN A 263 22.64 12.22 -12.96
CA GLN A 263 22.14 13.59 -13.11
C GLN A 263 21.20 13.96 -11.96
N GLN A 264 21.36 15.18 -11.45
CA GLN A 264 20.52 15.77 -10.41
C GLN A 264 19.29 16.44 -11.05
N LEU A 265 18.32 15.64 -11.49
CA LEU A 265 17.10 16.14 -12.16
C LEU A 265 16.28 17.16 -11.34
N TYR A 266 16.51 17.22 -10.02
CA TYR A 266 15.77 18.09 -9.10
C TYR A 266 16.66 19.14 -8.40
N ARG A 267 17.74 19.60 -9.06
CA ARG A 267 18.62 20.68 -8.56
C ARG A 267 18.74 21.80 -9.60
N GLY A 268 18.87 23.05 -9.13
CA GLY A 268 19.02 24.21 -10.00
C GLY A 268 17.80 24.47 -10.88
N THR A 269 18.03 25.05 -12.05
CA THR A 269 17.02 25.34 -13.09
C THR A 269 16.24 24.09 -13.54
N ASN A 270 16.94 22.97 -13.75
CA ASN A 270 16.28 21.68 -14.08
C ASN A 270 15.29 21.24 -13.00
N GLY A 271 15.63 21.45 -11.73
CA GLY A 271 14.74 21.12 -10.62
C GLY A 271 13.56 22.07 -10.48
N LEU A 272 13.68 23.30 -10.96
CA LEU A 272 12.58 24.25 -11.02
C LEU A 272 11.62 23.89 -12.15
N GLN A 273 12.15 23.61 -13.35
CA GLN A 273 11.36 23.10 -14.48
C GLN A 273 10.63 21.80 -14.13
N ALA A 274 11.28 20.86 -13.45
CA ALA A 274 10.66 19.61 -13.03
C ALA A 274 9.48 19.83 -12.05
N LYS A 275 9.55 20.84 -11.18
CA LYS A 275 8.43 21.22 -10.29
C LYS A 275 7.28 21.84 -11.08
N ILE A 276 7.59 22.78 -11.97
CA ILE A 276 6.61 23.46 -12.84
C ILE A 276 5.85 22.42 -13.67
N ASN A 277 6.57 21.53 -14.36
CA ASN A 277 5.96 20.47 -15.18
C ASN A 277 5.10 19.52 -14.33
N LEU A 278 5.55 19.17 -13.12
CA LEU A 278 4.79 18.33 -12.21
C LEU A 278 3.48 19.01 -11.78
N ILE A 279 3.50 20.31 -11.44
CA ILE A 279 2.31 21.06 -11.05
C ILE A 279 1.32 21.17 -12.21
N LYS A 280 1.77 21.62 -13.39
CA LYS A 280 0.92 21.76 -14.58
C LYS A 280 0.22 20.45 -14.92
N ARG A 281 0.98 19.35 -14.96
CA ARG A 281 0.41 18.05 -15.33
C ARG A 281 -0.56 17.51 -14.28
N LEU A 282 -0.26 17.71 -12.98
CA LEU A 282 -1.20 17.33 -11.92
C LEU A 282 -2.52 18.11 -12.01
N TYR A 283 -2.47 19.40 -12.34
CA TYR A 283 -3.65 20.23 -12.53
C TYR A 283 -4.46 19.81 -13.76
N GLU A 284 -3.80 19.54 -14.89
CA GLU A 284 -4.45 19.06 -16.12
C GLU A 284 -5.19 17.72 -15.95
N MET A 285 -4.70 16.84 -15.08
CA MET A 285 -5.34 15.55 -14.81
C MET A 285 -6.70 15.69 -14.06
N LYS A 286 -7.00 16.87 -13.48
CA LYS A 286 -8.26 17.18 -12.77
C LYS A 286 -8.74 16.08 -11.82
N VAL A 287 -7.81 15.51 -11.07
CA VAL A 287 -8.07 14.37 -10.21
C VAL A 287 -8.49 14.82 -8.82
N GLU A 288 -9.52 14.20 -8.24
CA GLU A 288 -10.00 14.51 -6.89
C GLU A 288 -9.20 13.84 -5.77
N ASP A 289 -8.45 12.78 -6.08
CA ASP A 289 -7.71 11.98 -5.10
C ASP A 289 -6.31 11.55 -5.60
N ALA A 290 -5.32 11.57 -4.69
CA ALA A 290 -3.94 11.19 -5.00
C ALA A 290 -3.76 9.73 -5.50
N ASN A 291 -4.73 8.85 -5.25
CA ASN A 291 -4.72 7.47 -5.72
C ASN A 291 -5.14 7.33 -7.19
N GLU A 292 -5.90 8.27 -7.71
CA GLU A 292 -6.38 8.28 -9.10
C GLU A 292 -5.33 8.92 -10.04
N VAL A 293 -4.32 9.58 -9.47
CA VAL A 293 -3.20 10.15 -10.23
C VAL A 293 -2.41 9.05 -10.94
N ASN A 294 -2.23 9.20 -12.25
CA ASN A 294 -1.35 8.33 -13.03
C ASN A 294 0.12 8.70 -12.80
N TRP A 295 0.68 8.21 -11.69
CA TRP A 295 2.10 8.41 -11.35
C TRP A 295 3.07 7.79 -12.36
N GLY A 296 2.61 6.86 -13.21
CA GLY A 296 3.42 6.29 -14.29
C GLY A 296 3.68 7.30 -15.41
N GLU A 297 2.64 8.03 -15.81
CA GLU A 297 2.75 9.09 -16.81
C GLU A 297 3.66 10.24 -16.32
N LEU A 298 3.47 10.68 -15.07
CA LEU A 298 4.32 11.69 -14.44
C LEU A 298 5.79 11.23 -14.33
N SER A 299 6.01 9.93 -14.12
CA SER A 299 7.34 9.32 -14.09
C SER A 299 8.07 9.49 -15.43
N ASN A 300 7.38 9.27 -16.54
CA ASN A 300 7.96 9.36 -17.88
C ASN A 300 8.30 10.81 -18.23
N ILE A 301 7.38 11.75 -17.94
CA ILE A 301 7.53 13.18 -18.26
C ILE A 301 8.71 13.83 -17.51
N ILE A 302 8.96 13.40 -16.27
CA ILE A 302 9.97 14.02 -15.40
C ILE A 302 11.35 13.35 -15.54
N GLY A 303 11.54 12.51 -16.57
CA GLY A 303 12.82 11.91 -16.92
C GLY A 303 12.96 10.43 -16.55
N ASP A 304 11.91 9.64 -16.77
CA ASP A 304 11.90 8.17 -16.61
C ASP A 304 12.39 7.70 -15.23
N VAL A 305 11.84 8.29 -14.17
CA VAL A 305 12.21 8.02 -12.77
C VAL A 305 11.19 7.15 -12.06
N PRO A 306 11.56 6.32 -11.06
CA PRO A 306 10.58 5.46 -10.39
C PRO A 306 9.37 6.23 -9.84
N ARG A 307 8.15 5.68 -9.98
CA ARG A 307 6.90 6.31 -9.50
C ARG A 307 6.97 6.79 -8.04
N SER A 308 7.64 6.01 -7.18
CA SER A 308 7.85 6.35 -5.77
C SER A 308 8.72 7.61 -5.58
N TYR A 309 9.63 7.89 -6.51
CA TYR A 309 10.45 9.09 -6.51
C TYR A 309 9.60 10.33 -6.81
N VAL A 310 8.76 10.29 -7.85
CA VAL A 310 7.83 11.39 -8.18
C VAL A 310 6.88 11.66 -7.02
N GLN A 311 6.30 10.62 -6.43
CA GLN A 311 5.44 10.75 -5.25
C GLN A 311 6.15 11.43 -4.08
N ALA A 312 7.43 11.10 -3.83
CA ALA A 312 8.22 11.73 -2.79
C ALA A 312 8.50 13.22 -3.09
N LYS A 313 8.70 13.58 -4.37
CA LYS A 313 8.89 14.97 -4.80
C LYS A 313 7.62 15.79 -4.67
N PHE A 314 6.48 15.23 -5.11
CA PHE A 314 5.17 15.85 -4.89
C PHE A 314 4.90 16.03 -3.39
N HIS A 315 5.16 15.02 -2.56
CA HIS A 315 4.98 15.15 -1.12
C HIS A 315 5.83 16.28 -0.53
N LYS A 316 7.09 16.42 -0.97
CA LYS A 316 7.95 17.53 -0.54
C LYS A 316 7.40 18.89 -1.00
N LEU A 317 6.97 18.99 -2.25
CA LEU A 317 6.35 20.19 -2.81
C LEU A 317 5.13 20.61 -1.97
N LYS A 318 4.21 19.68 -1.74
CA LYS A 318 3.03 19.88 -0.90
C LYS A 318 3.38 20.40 0.49
N VAL A 319 4.27 19.71 1.21
CA VAL A 319 4.61 20.05 2.60
C VAL A 319 5.37 21.37 2.71
N CYS A 320 6.21 21.70 1.73
CA CYS A 320 7.03 22.91 1.77
C CYS A 320 6.27 24.17 1.37
N TYR A 321 5.33 24.07 0.42
CA TYR A 321 4.74 25.25 -0.21
C TYR A 321 3.28 25.48 0.12
N VAL A 322 2.52 24.44 0.52
CA VAL A 322 1.07 24.57 0.74
C VAL A 322 0.78 24.78 2.23
N PRO A 323 0.28 25.96 2.63
CA PRO A 323 -0.09 26.24 4.02
C PRO A 323 -1.24 25.33 4.47
N PHE A 324 -1.17 24.85 5.71
CA PHE A 324 -2.22 24.03 6.34
C PHE A 324 -2.71 22.85 5.48
N TRP A 325 -1.81 22.26 4.68
CA TRP A 325 -2.15 21.19 3.74
C TRP A 325 -2.85 19.99 4.38
N GLN A 326 -2.75 19.80 5.70
CA GLN A 326 -3.45 18.71 6.41
C GLN A 326 -4.98 18.89 6.43
N LYS A 327 -5.48 20.12 6.29
CA LYS A 327 -6.91 20.45 6.30
C LYS A 327 -7.49 20.61 4.89
N LYS A 328 -6.65 20.54 3.85
CA LYS A 328 -7.05 20.76 2.47
C LYS A 328 -7.35 19.45 1.76
N THR A 329 -8.30 19.48 0.82
CA THR A 329 -8.55 18.36 -0.08
C THR A 329 -7.40 18.22 -1.09
N PHE A 330 -7.33 17.09 -1.80
CA PHE A 330 -6.28 16.91 -2.80
C PHE A 330 -6.41 17.95 -3.93
N SER A 331 -7.62 18.23 -4.42
CA SER A 331 -7.88 19.28 -5.42
C SER A 331 -7.44 20.65 -4.93
N GLU A 332 -7.87 21.08 -3.74
CA GLU A 332 -7.45 22.38 -3.16
C GLU A 332 -5.94 22.54 -3.03
N ILE A 333 -5.22 21.42 -2.81
CA ILE A 333 -3.75 21.43 -2.74
C ILE A 333 -3.16 21.63 -4.14
N ILE A 334 -3.72 20.99 -5.17
CA ILE A 334 -3.25 21.15 -6.55
C ILE A 334 -3.60 22.55 -7.07
N ASP A 335 -4.80 23.05 -6.80
CA ASP A 335 -5.25 24.39 -7.19
C ASP A 335 -4.34 25.45 -6.58
N TYR A 336 -4.08 25.39 -5.27
CA TYR A 336 -3.13 26.30 -4.62
C TYR A 336 -1.73 26.23 -5.24
N LEU A 337 -1.24 25.03 -5.55
CA LEU A 337 0.07 24.88 -6.18
C LEU A 337 0.11 25.49 -7.59
N TYR A 338 -1.00 25.42 -8.33
CA TYR A 338 -1.12 25.94 -9.69
C TYR A 338 -1.34 27.46 -9.71
N GLU A 339 -2.23 27.99 -8.88
CA GLU A 339 -2.62 29.40 -8.89
C GLU A 339 -1.57 30.27 -8.19
N GLU A 340 -1.10 29.86 -7.02
CA GLU A 340 -0.24 30.70 -6.18
C GLU A 340 1.25 30.39 -6.40
N LYS A 341 1.61 29.10 -6.49
CA LYS A 341 3.03 28.70 -6.50
C LYS A 341 3.62 28.52 -7.88
N LEU A 342 2.84 28.17 -8.89
CA LEU A 342 3.35 28.06 -10.25
C LEU A 342 3.92 29.39 -10.76
N PRO A 343 3.24 30.55 -10.60
CA PRO A 343 3.77 31.82 -11.11
C PRO A 343 5.07 32.23 -10.41
N GLU A 344 5.16 32.03 -9.08
CA GLU A 344 6.41 32.28 -8.33
C GLU A 344 7.58 31.41 -8.78
N LEU A 345 7.30 30.17 -9.21
CA LEU A 345 8.33 29.26 -9.70
C LEU A 345 8.74 29.60 -11.14
N GLU A 346 7.80 30.03 -11.98
CA GLU A 346 8.07 30.47 -13.36
C GLU A 346 8.86 31.78 -13.39
N GLN A 347 8.61 32.72 -12.48
CA GLN A 347 9.39 33.96 -12.37
C GLN A 347 10.85 33.73 -11.92
N LYS A 348 11.13 32.60 -11.27
CA LYS A 348 12.47 32.25 -10.77
C LYS A 348 13.28 31.41 -11.76
N LEU A 349 12.64 30.95 -12.83
CA LEU A 349 13.26 30.18 -13.90
C LEU A 349 13.84 31.15 -14.92
#